data_AF-A0A2P2E1X5-F1
#
_entry.id   AF-A0A2P2E1X5-F1
#
_cell.length_a   1.000
_cell.length_b   1.000
_cell.length_c   1.000
_cell.angle_alpha   90.00
_cell.angle_beta   90.00
_cell.angle_gamma   90.00
#
_symmetry.space_group_name_H-M   'P 1'
#
loop_
_entity.id
_entity.type
_entity.pdbx_description
1 polymer ?
#
loop_
_entity_poly.entity_id
_entity_poly.type
_entity_poly.pdbx_seq_one_letter_code
_entity_poly.pdbx_strand_id
1 'polypeptide(L)'
;MAKVELPLPNRYHFKTEIPIRKTDLWGELHVSFATVLDLVLEAHLQFFQYLGFSVLDIYGRSIIFSNATVTYESELLFGDLVEARVTIENLREKSFELFFHLTKDHGNISVSRVRISVLFFDYEARRVVPIPQEFLQLIQAKDLDIQNTSEEMRKFGDVYKKFPLWISTLKILKNVYSIANDLPDKEQEFIANGLRKYAVKAVNASAKARKSPFRKEKLKSLDIVKACLNEIRYFLSLAEELNYGKYTDLNVLFTRAEELWKVYYKKVKEAPQNLNRSKRT
;
A
#
# COMPACT_ATOMS: atom_id res chain seq x y z
N MET A 1 -18.61 -1.54 -35.82
CA MET A 1 -19.08 -0.99 -34.53
C MET A 1 -18.69 0.47 -34.46
N ALA A 2 -19.53 1.35 -33.92
CA ALA A 2 -19.18 2.76 -33.77
C ALA A 2 -17.91 2.86 -32.90
N LYS A 3 -16.81 3.34 -33.48
CA LYS A 3 -15.54 3.51 -32.78
C LYS A 3 -15.76 4.59 -31.72
N VAL A 4 -15.78 4.20 -30.45
CA VAL A 4 -15.85 5.17 -29.36
C VAL A 4 -14.49 5.83 -29.27
N GLU A 5 -14.39 7.08 -29.68
CA GLU A 5 -13.15 7.83 -29.60
C GLU A 5 -12.91 8.32 -28.17
N LEU A 6 -11.75 7.94 -27.64
CA LEU A 6 -11.21 8.43 -26.38
C LEU A 6 -10.03 9.35 -26.72
N PRO A 7 -10.25 10.68 -26.84
CA PRO A 7 -9.19 11.63 -27.15
C PRO A 7 -8.16 11.63 -26.02
N LEU A 8 -6.90 11.83 -26.39
CA LEU A 8 -5.81 11.91 -25.41
C LEU A 8 -5.93 13.22 -24.62
N PRO A 9 -5.68 13.19 -23.30
CA PRO A 9 -5.67 14.38 -22.47
C PRO A 9 -4.44 15.24 -22.76
N ASN A 10 -4.55 16.54 -22.50
CA ASN A 10 -3.43 17.47 -22.65
C ASN A 10 -2.35 17.30 -21.57
N ARG A 11 -2.69 16.67 -20.44
CA ARG A 11 -1.77 16.43 -19.32
C ARG A 11 -2.05 15.10 -18.63
N TYR A 12 -0.99 14.52 -18.08
CA TYR A 12 -1.06 13.36 -17.21
C TYR A 12 -0.56 13.73 -15.82
N HIS A 13 -1.22 13.20 -14.80
CA HIS A 13 -0.94 13.49 -13.39
C HIS A 13 0.01 12.45 -12.76
N PHE A 14 0.17 11.29 -13.40
CA PHE A 14 0.94 10.16 -12.88
C PHE A 14 1.35 9.21 -14.01
N LYS A 15 2.49 8.53 -13.83
CA LYS A 15 2.88 7.38 -14.65
C LYS A 15 3.46 6.24 -13.82
N THR A 16 3.26 5.02 -14.29
CA THR A 16 3.94 3.85 -13.76
C THR A 16 4.27 2.86 -14.86
N GLU A 17 5.23 1.99 -14.60
CA GLU A 17 5.66 0.92 -15.50
C GLU A 17 5.22 -0.42 -14.92
N ILE A 18 4.52 -1.22 -15.72
CA ILE A 18 3.98 -2.53 -15.33
C ILE A 18 4.52 -3.59 -16.30
N PRO A 19 5.43 -4.47 -15.86
CA PRO A 19 5.96 -5.53 -16.73
C PRO A 19 4.92 -6.63 -16.93
N ILE A 20 4.74 -7.07 -18.18
CA ILE A 20 3.85 -8.18 -18.52
C ILE A 20 4.49 -9.51 -18.13
N ARG A 21 3.77 -10.27 -17.29
CA ARG A 21 4.18 -11.57 -16.74
C ARG A 21 3.58 -12.71 -17.56
N LYS A 22 4.14 -13.90 -17.41
CA LYS A 22 3.56 -15.11 -18.03
C LYS A 22 2.12 -15.37 -17.59
N THR A 23 1.77 -14.99 -16.36
CA THR A 23 0.41 -15.12 -15.80
C THR A 23 -0.60 -14.17 -16.42
N ASP A 24 -0.15 -13.13 -17.12
CA ASP A 24 -1.01 -12.10 -17.70
C ASP A 24 -1.49 -12.49 -19.11
N LEU A 25 -0.86 -13.50 -19.70
CA LEU A 25 -1.21 -14.03 -21.02
C LEU A 25 -2.47 -14.90 -20.94
N TRP A 26 -3.30 -14.83 -21.98
CA TRP A 26 -4.30 -15.85 -22.23
C TRP A 26 -3.74 -16.82 -23.27
N GLY A 27 -3.43 -18.04 -22.83
CA GLY A 27 -2.68 -18.99 -23.64
C GLY A 27 -1.20 -18.58 -23.76
N GLU A 28 -0.55 -18.91 -24.87
CA GLU A 28 0.88 -18.60 -25.11
C GLU A 28 1.13 -17.46 -26.11
N LEU A 29 0.10 -16.70 -26.52
CA LEU A 29 0.25 -15.69 -27.58
C LEU A 29 0.22 -14.24 -27.07
N HIS A 30 -0.89 -13.77 -26.48
CA HIS A 30 -1.06 -12.37 -26.11
C HIS A 30 -1.85 -12.19 -24.80
N VAL A 31 -1.73 -10.99 -24.22
CA VAL A 31 -2.50 -10.56 -23.04
C VAL A 31 -3.97 -10.43 -23.39
N SER A 32 -4.87 -10.93 -22.54
CA SER A 32 -6.30 -10.82 -22.79
C SER A 32 -6.84 -9.40 -22.66
N PHE A 33 -7.97 -9.14 -23.32
CA PHE A 33 -8.70 -7.87 -23.16
C PHE A 33 -9.11 -7.60 -21.70
N ALA A 34 -9.36 -8.65 -20.90
CA ALA A 34 -9.71 -8.54 -19.49
C ALA A 34 -8.48 -8.18 -18.64
N THR A 35 -7.34 -8.80 -18.92
CA THR A 35 -6.08 -8.52 -18.22
C THR A 35 -5.64 -7.07 -18.42
N VAL A 36 -5.93 -6.46 -19.58
CA VAL A 36 -5.71 -5.02 -19.78
C VAL A 36 -6.43 -4.17 -18.73
N LEU A 37 -7.64 -4.57 -18.30
CA LEU A 37 -8.35 -3.91 -17.21
C LEU A 37 -7.68 -4.16 -15.85
N ASP A 38 -7.14 -5.35 -15.61
CA ASP A 38 -6.35 -5.62 -14.40
C ASP A 38 -5.11 -4.72 -14.33
N LEU A 39 -4.44 -4.46 -15.45
CA LEU A 39 -3.34 -3.49 -15.53
C LEU A 39 -3.80 -2.06 -15.20
N VAL A 40 -4.99 -1.67 -15.66
CA VAL A 40 -5.61 -0.38 -15.31
C VAL A 40 -5.95 -0.31 -13.82
N LEU A 41 -6.46 -1.40 -13.22
CA LEU A 41 -6.74 -1.49 -11.79
C LEU A 41 -5.45 -1.38 -10.95
N GLU A 42 -4.36 -2.00 -11.40
CA GLU A 42 -3.06 -1.85 -10.77
C GLU A 42 -2.56 -0.40 -10.86
N ALA A 43 -2.59 0.21 -12.05
CA ALA A 43 -2.21 1.62 -12.23
C ALA A 43 -3.07 2.57 -11.38
N HIS A 44 -4.37 2.27 -11.24
CA HIS A 44 -5.30 2.98 -10.36
C HIS A 44 -4.84 2.92 -8.90
N LEU A 45 -4.55 1.71 -8.39
CA LEU A 45 -4.10 1.54 -7.01
C LEU A 45 -2.79 2.28 -6.74
N GLN A 46 -1.83 2.18 -7.66
CA GLN A 46 -0.54 2.87 -7.56
C GLN A 46 -0.69 4.39 -7.61
N PHE A 47 -1.60 4.91 -8.43
CA PHE A 47 -1.89 6.35 -8.49
C PHE A 47 -2.44 6.89 -7.17
N PHE A 48 -3.43 6.23 -6.56
CA PHE A 48 -3.95 6.66 -5.25
C PHE A 48 -2.91 6.50 -4.14
N GLN A 49 -2.07 5.46 -4.21
CA GLN A 49 -0.94 5.31 -3.30
C GLN A 49 0.06 6.46 -3.43
N TYR A 50 0.36 6.90 -4.65
CA TYR A 50 1.20 8.07 -4.93
C TYR A 50 0.61 9.36 -4.34
N LEU A 51 -0.72 9.52 -4.39
CA LEU A 51 -1.42 10.61 -3.72
C LEU A 51 -1.44 10.49 -2.19
N GLY A 52 -0.94 9.38 -1.63
CA GLY A 52 -0.89 9.12 -0.20
C GLY A 52 -2.17 8.52 0.38
N PHE A 53 -3.06 8.01 -0.48
CA PHE A 53 -4.33 7.38 -0.10
C PHE A 53 -4.33 5.89 -0.42
N SER A 54 -5.36 5.21 0.07
CA SER A 54 -5.83 4.02 -0.64
C SER A 54 -7.32 4.16 -0.92
N VAL A 55 -7.76 3.46 -1.95
CA VAL A 55 -9.06 3.64 -2.62
C VAL A 55 -10.25 3.37 -1.70
N LEU A 56 -10.01 2.68 -0.58
CA LEU A 56 -11.03 2.41 0.44
C LEU A 56 -11.16 3.54 1.48
N ASP A 57 -10.20 4.47 1.60
CA ASP A 57 -10.27 5.59 2.55
C ASP A 57 -9.39 6.78 2.09
N ILE A 58 -10.06 7.69 1.40
CA ILE A 58 -9.62 8.99 0.93
C ILE A 58 -10.36 10.02 1.81
N TYR A 59 -9.68 10.53 2.84
CA TYR A 59 -10.26 11.42 3.85
C TYR A 59 -11.52 10.87 4.55
N GLY A 60 -11.55 9.55 4.81
CA GLY A 60 -12.67 8.86 5.46
C GLY A 60 -13.76 8.38 4.49
N ARG A 61 -13.58 8.53 3.18
CA ARG A 61 -14.53 8.10 2.15
C ARG A 61 -13.88 7.08 1.21
N SER A 62 -14.64 6.13 0.70
CA SER A 62 -14.14 5.21 -0.33
C SER A 62 -14.51 5.70 -1.71
N ILE A 63 -13.99 5.05 -2.75
CA ILE A 63 -14.44 5.25 -4.12
C ILE A 63 -15.01 3.96 -4.73
N ILE A 64 -15.94 4.13 -5.66
CA ILE A 64 -16.52 3.05 -6.46
C ILE A 64 -16.52 3.45 -7.93
N PHE A 65 -16.51 2.47 -8.82
CA PHE A 65 -16.64 2.70 -10.26
C PHE A 65 -18.09 2.58 -10.68
N SER A 66 -18.55 3.53 -11.50
CA SER A 66 -19.92 3.54 -12.01
C SER A 66 -20.02 3.23 -13.50
N ASN A 67 -18.98 3.53 -14.27
CA ASN A 67 -18.93 3.26 -15.70
C ASN A 67 -17.48 3.14 -16.17
N ALA A 68 -17.24 2.40 -17.25
CA ALA A 68 -15.95 2.33 -17.92
C ALA A 68 -16.14 2.30 -19.44
N THR A 69 -15.27 3.00 -20.16
CA THR A 69 -15.16 2.95 -21.62
C THR A 69 -13.73 2.58 -21.96
N VAL A 70 -13.56 1.61 -22.86
CA VAL A 70 -12.27 0.98 -23.16
C VAL A 70 -12.08 0.94 -24.67
N THR A 71 -10.91 1.34 -25.14
CA THR A 71 -10.45 1.10 -26.51
C THR A 71 -9.20 0.23 -26.48
N TYR A 72 -9.11 -0.71 -27.41
CA TYR A 72 -7.95 -1.57 -27.62
C TYR A 72 -7.33 -1.20 -28.97
N GLU A 73 -6.05 -0.84 -28.99
CA GLU A 73 -5.35 -0.28 -30.15
C GLU A 73 -4.19 -1.16 -30.62
N SER A 74 -3.51 -1.86 -29.71
CA SER A 74 -2.47 -2.83 -30.04
C SER A 74 -2.43 -3.98 -29.04
N GLU A 75 -1.79 -5.09 -29.42
CA GLU A 75 -1.56 -6.24 -28.54
C GLU A 75 -0.40 -6.00 -27.55
N LEU A 76 -0.43 -6.76 -26.45
CA LEU A 76 0.65 -6.87 -25.47
C LEU A 76 1.16 -8.31 -25.43
N LEU A 77 2.48 -8.46 -25.34
CA LEU A 77 3.19 -9.73 -25.35
C LEU A 77 4.00 -9.91 -24.06
N PHE A 78 4.43 -11.14 -23.81
CA PHE A 78 5.33 -11.43 -22.69
C PHE A 78 6.63 -10.64 -22.81
N GLY A 79 7.05 -10.02 -21.71
CA GLY A 79 8.27 -9.19 -21.66
C GLY A 79 8.06 -7.73 -22.06
N ASP A 80 6.88 -7.36 -22.58
CA ASP A 80 6.52 -5.95 -22.78
C ASP A 80 6.53 -5.22 -21.42
N LEU A 81 7.02 -3.97 -21.43
CA LEU A 81 6.93 -3.06 -20.30
C LEU A 81 5.86 -2.02 -20.62
N VAL A 82 4.72 -2.10 -19.93
CA VAL A 82 3.60 -1.18 -20.15
C VAL A 82 3.81 0.09 -19.34
N GLU A 83 3.89 1.23 -20.01
CA GLU A 83 3.80 2.53 -19.36
C GLU A 83 2.31 2.93 -19.28
N ALA A 84 1.80 2.98 -18.04
CA ALA A 84 0.45 3.40 -17.71
C ALA A 84 0.46 4.85 -17.23
N ARG A 85 -0.12 5.76 -18.01
CA ARG A 85 -0.29 7.17 -17.65
C ARG A 85 -1.71 7.43 -17.18
N VAL A 86 -1.86 8.17 -16.08
CA VAL A 86 -3.15 8.39 -15.43
C VAL A 86 -3.44 9.87 -15.33
N THR A 87 -4.69 10.25 -15.57
CA THR A 87 -5.16 11.61 -15.39
C THR A 87 -6.54 11.67 -14.73
N ILE A 88 -6.79 12.70 -13.94
CA ILE A 88 -8.10 13.03 -13.39
C ILE A 88 -8.76 14.06 -14.32
N GLU A 89 -9.96 13.78 -14.76
CA GLU A 89 -10.78 14.65 -15.60
C GLU A 89 -12.17 14.82 -15.00
N ASN A 90 -12.90 15.82 -15.51
CA ASN A 90 -14.34 15.96 -15.28
C ASN A 90 -14.76 15.91 -13.80
N LEU A 91 -14.05 16.65 -12.94
CA LEU A 91 -14.42 16.84 -11.54
C LEU A 91 -15.81 17.47 -11.44
N ARG A 92 -16.74 16.77 -10.78
CA ARG A 92 -18.10 17.22 -10.45
C ARG A 92 -18.29 17.16 -8.93
N GLU A 93 -19.51 17.44 -8.46
CA GLU A 93 -19.83 17.47 -7.03
C GLU A 93 -19.50 16.16 -6.29
N LYS A 94 -19.84 15.01 -6.88
CA LYS A 94 -19.71 13.67 -6.25
C LYS A 94 -18.87 12.68 -7.05
N SER A 95 -18.47 13.07 -8.26
CA SER A 95 -17.87 12.18 -9.24
C SER A 95 -16.70 12.85 -9.95
N PHE A 96 -15.80 12.02 -10.47
CA PHE A 96 -14.74 12.44 -11.38
C PHE A 96 -14.43 11.29 -12.32
N GLU A 97 -13.60 11.54 -13.33
CA GLU A 97 -13.17 10.51 -14.26
C GLU A 97 -11.68 10.28 -14.13
N LEU A 98 -11.29 9.01 -14.18
CA LEU A 98 -9.91 8.60 -14.37
C LEU A 98 -9.74 8.19 -15.82
N PHE A 99 -8.78 8.80 -16.50
CA PHE A 99 -8.36 8.37 -17.82
C PHE A 99 -6.97 7.72 -17.73
N PHE A 100 -6.86 6.56 -18.35
CA PHE A 100 -5.66 5.75 -18.42
C PHE A 100 -5.23 5.63 -19.88
N HIS A 101 -3.95 5.91 -20.15
CA HIS A 101 -3.31 5.62 -21.42
C HIS A 101 -2.24 4.56 -21.19
N LEU A 102 -2.47 3.36 -21.68
CA LEU A 102 -1.49 2.29 -21.69
C LEU A 102 -0.70 2.35 -22.99
N THR A 103 0.61 2.34 -22.86
CA THR A 103 1.55 2.38 -23.98
C THR A 103 2.68 1.37 -23.77
N LYS A 104 3.34 0.97 -24.86
CA LYS A 104 4.57 0.17 -24.82
C LYS A 104 5.66 0.83 -25.66
N ASP A 105 6.85 0.21 -25.69
CA ASP A 105 8.02 0.70 -26.41
C ASP A 105 8.37 2.14 -26.05
N HIS A 106 8.52 2.40 -24.74
CA HIS A 106 8.82 3.72 -24.18
C HIS A 106 7.78 4.79 -24.52
N GLY A 107 6.51 4.39 -24.63
CA GLY A 107 5.40 5.31 -24.86
C GLY A 107 5.02 5.53 -26.31
N ASN A 108 5.73 4.90 -27.25
CA ASN A 108 5.56 5.11 -28.69
C ASN A 108 4.35 4.39 -29.27
N ILE A 109 4.02 3.21 -28.74
CA ILE A 109 2.90 2.41 -29.23
C ILE A 109 1.75 2.49 -28.23
N SER A 110 0.61 2.99 -28.70
CA SER A 110 -0.63 3.05 -27.91
C SER A 110 -1.30 1.69 -27.88
N VAL A 111 -1.54 1.18 -26.68
CA VAL A 111 -2.07 -0.17 -26.43
C VAL A 111 -3.55 -0.12 -26.12
N SER A 112 -3.93 0.70 -25.14
CA SER A 112 -5.32 0.84 -24.71
C SER A 112 -5.56 2.19 -24.08
N ARG A 113 -6.78 2.71 -24.24
CA ARG A 113 -7.25 3.89 -23.52
C ARG A 113 -8.49 3.51 -22.74
N VAL A 114 -8.50 3.90 -21.47
CA VAL A 114 -9.60 3.56 -20.57
C VAL A 114 -10.05 4.81 -19.84
N ARG A 115 -11.34 5.10 -19.87
CA ARG A 115 -11.97 6.13 -19.04
C ARG A 115 -12.90 5.45 -18.05
N ILE A 116 -12.72 5.71 -16.77
CA ILE A 116 -13.54 5.17 -15.68
C ILE A 116 -14.18 6.33 -14.94
N SER A 117 -15.51 6.31 -14.84
CA SER A 117 -16.24 7.23 -13.97
C SER A 117 -16.21 6.71 -12.53
N VAL A 118 -15.77 7.57 -11.62
CA VAL A 118 -15.53 7.26 -10.20
C VAL A 118 -16.44 8.10 -9.33
N LEU A 119 -17.06 7.48 -8.33
CA LEU A 119 -17.91 8.13 -7.32
C LEU A 119 -17.29 7.97 -5.94
N PHE A 120 -17.39 9.00 -5.12
CA PHE A 120 -17.12 8.86 -3.69
C PHE A 120 -18.30 8.20 -2.98
N PHE A 121 -18.01 7.23 -2.12
CA PHE A 121 -19.00 6.40 -1.45
C PHE A 121 -18.69 6.29 0.05
N ASP A 122 -19.74 6.40 0.85
CA ASP A 122 -19.70 6.14 2.29
C ASP A 122 -20.32 4.76 2.54
N TYR A 123 -19.50 3.78 2.93
CA TYR A 123 -19.95 2.42 3.21
C TYR A 123 -20.71 2.28 4.54
N GLU A 124 -20.53 3.19 5.50
CA GLU A 124 -21.29 3.18 6.75
C GLU A 124 -22.72 3.67 6.50
N ALA A 125 -22.86 4.77 5.75
CA ALA A 125 -24.16 5.31 5.34
C ALA A 125 -24.74 4.64 4.08
N ARG A 126 -23.96 3.79 3.41
CA ARG A 126 -24.25 3.13 2.12
C ARG A 126 -24.81 4.09 1.05
N ARG A 127 -24.15 5.23 0.84
CA ARG A 127 -24.57 6.22 -0.17
C ARG A 127 -23.40 6.93 -0.84
N VAL A 128 -23.65 7.45 -2.05
CA VAL A 128 -22.74 8.36 -2.75
C VAL A 128 -22.66 9.69 -2.00
N VAL A 129 -21.45 10.23 -1.87
CA VAL A 129 -21.17 11.47 -1.14
C VAL A 129 -20.35 12.45 -2.00
N PRO A 130 -20.35 13.76 -1.67
CA PRO A 130 -19.48 14.72 -2.33
C PRO A 130 -18.01 14.37 -2.24
N ILE A 131 -17.24 14.84 -3.23
CA ILE A 131 -15.78 14.76 -3.19
C ILE A 131 -15.27 15.52 -1.95
N PRO A 132 -14.39 14.93 -1.13
CA PRO A 132 -13.78 15.65 -0.01
C PRO A 132 -13.06 16.92 -0.49
N GLN A 133 -13.27 18.03 0.21
CA GLN A 133 -12.69 19.33 -0.18
C GLN A 133 -11.16 19.28 -0.19
N GLU A 134 -10.58 18.53 0.74
CA GLU A 134 -9.14 18.30 0.88
C GLU A 134 -8.58 17.51 -0.31
N PHE A 135 -9.38 16.64 -0.93
CA PHE A 135 -9.00 15.95 -2.16
C PHE A 135 -8.98 16.94 -3.33
N LEU A 136 -10.00 17.79 -3.47
CA LEU A 136 -10.02 18.83 -4.50
C LEU A 136 -8.83 19.78 -4.38
N GLN A 137 -8.54 20.25 -3.15
CA GLN A 137 -7.37 21.09 -2.88
C GLN A 137 -6.07 20.37 -3.23
N LEU A 138 -5.91 19.09 -2.90
CA LEU A 138 -4.70 18.35 -3.26
C LEU A 138 -4.50 18.27 -4.78
N ILE A 139 -5.56 17.96 -5.52
CA ILE A 139 -5.51 17.86 -6.99
C ILE A 139 -5.25 19.23 -7.65
N GLN A 140 -5.69 20.33 -7.02
CA GLN A 140 -5.47 21.70 -7.49
C GLN A 140 -4.12 22.29 -7.06
N ALA A 141 -3.63 21.95 -5.87
CA ALA A 141 -2.45 22.56 -5.25
C ALA A 141 -1.14 21.82 -5.55
N LYS A 142 -1.20 20.51 -5.80
CA LYS A 142 -0.07 19.83 -6.43
C LYS A 142 -0.11 20.18 -7.92
N ASP A 143 0.93 20.82 -8.43
CA ASP A 143 1.37 20.62 -9.81
C ASP A 143 1.74 19.15 -9.96
N LEU A 144 0.72 18.30 -10.10
CA LEU A 144 0.82 16.87 -10.34
C LEU A 144 1.45 16.70 -11.73
N ASP A 145 2.77 16.77 -11.78
CA ASP A 145 3.55 16.57 -12.99
C ASP A 145 4.06 15.14 -13.03
N ILE A 146 3.78 14.47 -14.15
CA ILE A 146 4.21 13.11 -14.48
C ILE A 146 5.72 12.90 -14.30
N GLN A 147 6.54 13.96 -14.41
CA GLN A 147 8.00 13.89 -14.31
C GLN A 147 8.53 13.42 -12.95
N ASN A 148 7.84 13.72 -11.84
CA ASN A 148 8.33 13.40 -10.48
C ASN A 148 7.84 12.05 -9.94
N THR A 149 7.05 11.32 -10.72
CA THR A 149 6.32 10.13 -10.25
C THR A 149 7.23 9.01 -9.75
N SER A 150 8.25 8.65 -10.53
CA SER A 150 9.13 7.51 -10.24
C SER A 150 10.03 7.75 -9.03
N GLU A 151 10.49 8.98 -8.80
CA GLU A 151 11.26 9.33 -7.61
C GLU A 151 10.38 9.37 -6.34
N GLU A 152 9.17 9.91 -6.45
CA GLU A 152 8.20 9.91 -5.34
C GLU A 152 7.77 8.48 -4.97
N MET A 153 7.51 7.61 -5.96
CA MET A 153 7.23 6.20 -5.71
C MET A 153 8.42 5.47 -5.04
N ARG A 154 9.67 5.78 -5.43
CA ARG A 154 10.86 5.28 -4.72
C ARG A 154 10.95 5.81 -3.28
N LYS A 155 10.62 7.08 -3.04
CA LYS A 155 10.53 7.66 -1.67
C LYS A 155 9.45 6.95 -0.85
N PHE A 156 8.29 6.65 -1.45
CA PHE A 156 7.22 5.84 -0.84
C PHE A 156 7.66 4.40 -0.51
N GLY A 157 8.54 3.82 -1.34
CA GLY A 157 9.18 2.53 -1.12
C GLY A 157 9.95 2.43 0.20
N ASP A 158 10.54 3.53 0.68
CA ASP A 158 11.51 3.58 1.79
C ASP A 158 11.09 4.39 3.03
N VAL A 159 9.86 4.93 3.07
CA VAL A 159 9.35 5.81 4.15
C VAL A 159 9.50 5.21 5.55
N TYR A 160 9.43 3.88 5.65
CA TYR A 160 9.52 3.16 6.92
C TYR A 160 10.95 2.90 7.39
N LYS A 161 11.97 3.01 6.53
CA LYS A 161 13.37 2.77 6.93
C LYS A 161 13.86 3.81 7.95
N LYS A 162 13.24 4.99 7.97
CA LYS A 162 13.44 6.05 8.98
C LYS A 162 12.46 5.97 10.16
N PHE A 163 11.54 5.00 10.18
CA PHE A 163 10.55 4.87 11.24
C PHE A 163 11.18 4.24 12.49
N PRO A 164 11.22 4.94 13.64
CA PRO A 164 11.94 4.45 14.81
C PRO A 164 11.46 3.09 15.32
N LEU A 165 10.15 2.82 15.28
CA LEU A 165 9.60 1.53 15.69
C LEU A 165 10.10 0.39 14.78
N TRP A 166 10.13 0.61 13.47
CA TRP A 166 10.67 -0.37 12.52
C TRP A 166 12.17 -0.63 12.78
N ILE A 167 12.97 0.43 12.95
CA ILE A 167 14.40 0.32 13.28
C ILE A 167 14.59 -0.49 14.57
N SER A 168 13.76 -0.24 15.60
CA SER A 168 13.82 -0.99 16.86
C SER A 168 13.49 -2.46 16.68
N THR A 169 12.44 -2.79 15.92
CA THR A 169 12.10 -4.20 15.62
C THR A 169 13.16 -4.90 14.77
N LEU A 170 13.84 -4.18 13.88
CA LEU A 170 14.94 -4.73 13.08
C LEU A 170 16.16 -5.06 13.95
N LYS A 171 16.47 -4.22 14.95
CA LYS A 171 17.52 -4.53 15.94
C LYS A 171 17.19 -5.79 16.74
N ILE A 172 15.93 -5.97 17.14
CA ILE A 172 15.48 -7.20 17.81
C ILE A 172 15.66 -8.40 16.88
N LEU A 173 15.22 -8.30 15.62
CA LEU A 173 15.40 -9.36 14.61
C LEU A 173 16.87 -9.80 14.49
N LYS A 174 17.79 -8.84 14.39
CA LYS A 174 19.23 -9.14 14.27
C LYS A 174 19.75 -9.94 15.47
N ASN A 175 19.38 -9.57 16.69
CA ASN A 175 19.82 -10.28 17.90
C ASN A 175 19.16 -11.66 18.03
N VAL A 176 17.86 -11.74 17.70
CA VAL A 176 17.12 -13.00 17.66
C VAL A 176 17.79 -14.02 16.73
N TYR A 177 18.29 -13.59 15.57
CA TYR A 177 18.98 -14.51 14.66
C TYR A 177 20.30 -15.04 15.23
N SER A 178 21.03 -14.22 15.99
CA SER A 178 22.23 -14.69 16.70
C SER A 178 21.84 -15.76 17.73
N ILE A 179 20.90 -15.44 18.61
CA ILE A 179 20.43 -16.34 19.67
C ILE A 179 19.88 -17.66 19.09
N ALA A 180 19.04 -17.55 18.07
CA ALA A 180 18.39 -18.70 17.45
C ALA A 180 19.41 -19.67 16.81
N ASN A 181 20.57 -19.18 16.38
CA ASN A 181 21.63 -20.02 15.84
C ASN A 181 22.43 -20.74 16.93
N ASP A 182 22.51 -20.15 18.13
CA ASP A 182 23.26 -20.70 19.27
C ASP A 182 22.43 -21.71 20.10
N LEU A 183 21.13 -21.86 19.79
CA LEU A 183 20.25 -22.83 20.46
C LEU A 183 20.59 -24.28 20.06
N PRO A 184 20.44 -25.26 20.97
CA PRO A 184 20.66 -26.67 20.67
C PRO A 184 19.81 -27.18 19.51
N ASP A 185 20.30 -28.19 18.78
CA ASP A 185 19.61 -28.75 17.59
C ASP A 185 18.15 -29.15 17.86
N LYS A 186 17.89 -29.76 19.02
CA LYS A 186 16.53 -30.16 19.45
C LYS A 186 15.53 -29.01 19.56
N GLU A 187 16.01 -27.78 19.73
CA GLU A 187 15.17 -26.58 19.87
C GLU A 187 15.05 -25.77 18.58
N GLN A 188 15.76 -26.16 17.51
CA GLN A 188 15.76 -25.43 16.26
C GLN A 188 14.36 -25.37 15.63
N GLU A 189 13.60 -26.46 15.71
CA GLU A 189 12.26 -26.53 15.13
C GLU A 189 11.20 -25.75 15.90
N PHE A 190 11.34 -25.66 17.23
CA PHE A 190 10.35 -25.03 18.10
C PHE A 190 10.73 -23.61 18.50
N ILE A 191 11.76 -23.45 19.33
CA ILE A 191 12.15 -22.15 19.90
C ILE A 191 12.79 -21.28 18.83
N ALA A 192 13.80 -21.78 18.11
CA ALA A 192 14.54 -20.96 17.15
C ALA A 192 13.64 -20.47 16.00
N ASN A 193 12.82 -21.37 15.43
CA ASN A 193 11.85 -21.00 14.41
C ASN A 193 10.74 -20.09 14.93
N GLY A 194 10.24 -20.30 16.16
CA GLY A 194 9.30 -19.40 16.81
C GLY A 194 9.86 -17.98 16.89
N LEU A 195 11.06 -17.83 17.44
CA LEU A 195 11.77 -16.56 17.54
C LEU A 195 11.91 -15.87 16.18
N ARG A 196 12.45 -16.57 15.17
CA ARG A 196 12.65 -16.03 13.80
C ARG A 196 11.32 -15.58 13.19
N LYS A 197 10.29 -16.42 13.24
CA LYS A 197 8.95 -16.16 12.68
C LYS A 197 8.35 -14.87 13.25
N TYR A 198 8.32 -14.73 14.57
CA TYR A 198 7.69 -13.58 15.21
C TYR A 198 8.54 -12.31 15.06
N ALA A 199 9.86 -12.41 15.06
CA ALA A 199 10.73 -11.27 14.79
C ALA A 199 10.54 -10.71 13.37
N VAL A 200 10.49 -11.57 12.34
CA VAL A 200 10.23 -11.14 10.95
C VAL A 200 8.83 -10.51 10.84
N LYS A 201 7.82 -11.12 11.48
CA LYS A 201 6.46 -10.61 11.47
C LYS A 201 6.36 -9.23 12.16
N ALA A 202 7.08 -9.00 13.25
CA ALA A 202 7.14 -7.70 13.93
C ALA A 202 7.73 -6.60 13.04
N VAL A 203 8.81 -6.91 12.30
CA VAL A 203 9.43 -5.96 11.36
C VAL A 203 8.48 -5.62 10.22
N ASN A 204 7.85 -6.63 9.61
CA ASN A 204 6.91 -6.43 8.51
C ASN A 204 5.67 -5.64 8.96
N ALA A 205 5.13 -5.95 10.14
CA ALA A 205 3.99 -5.24 10.70
C ALA A 205 4.35 -3.78 11.05
N SER A 206 5.58 -3.50 11.52
CA SER A 206 6.06 -2.14 11.77
C SER A 206 6.20 -1.33 10.47
N ALA A 207 6.70 -1.95 9.41
CA ALA A 207 6.77 -1.33 8.08
C ALA A 207 5.36 -1.02 7.57
N LYS A 208 4.44 -1.99 7.65
CA LYS A 208 3.04 -1.83 7.24
C LYS A 208 2.32 -0.74 8.06
N ALA A 209 2.56 -0.66 9.37
CA ALA A 209 2.01 0.38 10.22
C ALA A 209 2.47 1.79 9.81
N ARG A 210 3.69 1.94 9.27
CA ARG A 210 4.17 3.24 8.77
C ARG A 210 3.67 3.57 7.36
N LYS A 211 3.68 2.55 6.48
CA LYS A 211 3.31 2.67 5.06
C LYS A 211 1.81 2.85 4.87
N SER A 212 0.99 2.16 5.68
CA SER A 212 -0.46 2.22 5.53
C SER A 212 -0.93 3.66 5.76
N PRO A 213 -1.79 4.22 4.91
CA PRO A 213 -2.39 5.53 5.14
C PRO A 213 -3.48 5.45 6.22
N PHE A 214 -4.12 4.30 6.38
CA PHE A 214 -5.37 4.13 7.11
C PHE A 214 -5.21 3.91 8.61
N ARG A 215 -5.97 4.65 9.41
CA ARG A 215 -5.95 4.53 10.88
C ARG A 215 -6.26 3.09 11.35
N LYS A 216 -7.29 2.44 10.79
CA LYS A 216 -7.68 1.07 11.18
C LYS A 216 -6.59 0.05 10.88
N GLU A 217 -5.95 0.13 9.71
CA GLU A 217 -4.86 -0.77 9.35
C GLU A 217 -3.56 -0.48 10.10
N LYS A 218 -3.27 0.80 10.37
CA LYS A 218 -2.17 1.19 11.26
C LYS A 218 -2.34 0.54 12.63
N LEU A 219 -3.51 0.70 13.26
CA LEU A 219 -3.82 0.11 14.55
C LEU A 219 -3.73 -1.42 14.51
N LYS A 220 -4.35 -2.08 13.51
CA LYS A 220 -4.24 -3.53 13.33
C LYS A 220 -2.79 -3.99 13.18
N SER A 221 -1.99 -3.27 12.40
CA SER A 221 -0.58 -3.59 12.20
C SER A 221 0.22 -3.39 13.49
N LEU A 222 -0.08 -2.35 14.27
CA LEU A 222 0.53 -2.12 15.57
C LEU A 222 0.12 -3.20 16.59
N ASP A 223 -1.12 -3.65 16.59
CA ASP A 223 -1.56 -4.76 17.45
C ASP A 223 -0.76 -6.04 17.12
N ILE A 224 -0.50 -6.30 15.83
CA ILE A 224 0.38 -7.39 15.40
C ILE A 224 1.81 -7.19 15.91
N VAL A 225 2.37 -5.98 15.84
CA VAL A 225 3.71 -5.70 16.40
C VAL A 225 3.76 -6.06 17.88
N LYS A 226 2.80 -5.58 18.67
CA LYS A 226 2.74 -5.87 20.11
C LYS A 226 2.62 -7.37 20.39
N ALA A 227 1.73 -8.06 19.68
CA ALA A 227 1.58 -9.50 19.83
C ALA A 227 2.90 -10.24 19.52
N CYS A 228 3.57 -9.89 18.42
CA CYS A 228 4.85 -10.52 18.07
C CYS A 228 5.95 -10.25 19.10
N LEU A 229 6.03 -9.04 19.66
CA LEU A 229 6.99 -8.74 20.72
C LEU A 229 6.76 -9.62 21.97
N ASN A 230 5.50 -9.84 22.36
CA ASN A 230 5.16 -10.73 23.46
C ASN A 230 5.56 -12.19 23.17
N GLU A 231 5.26 -12.69 21.97
CA GLU A 231 5.64 -14.05 21.56
C GLU A 231 7.15 -14.26 21.63
N ILE A 232 7.96 -13.31 21.14
CA ILE A 232 9.41 -13.40 21.22
C ILE A 232 9.87 -13.43 22.69
N ARG A 233 9.26 -12.60 23.57
CA ARG A 233 9.57 -12.61 25.00
C ARG A 233 9.25 -13.96 25.64
N TYR A 234 8.16 -14.62 25.26
CA TYR A 234 7.83 -15.95 25.76
C TYR A 234 8.86 -17.00 25.36
N PHE A 235 9.27 -17.04 24.09
CA PHE A 235 10.30 -17.99 23.64
C PHE A 235 11.66 -17.73 24.32
N LEU A 236 12.04 -16.46 24.50
CA LEU A 236 13.27 -16.14 25.23
C LEU A 236 13.18 -16.56 26.70
N SER A 237 12.05 -16.30 27.37
CA SER A 237 11.84 -16.72 28.76
C SER A 237 11.90 -18.24 28.89
N LEU A 238 11.28 -18.98 27.96
CA LEU A 238 11.35 -20.43 27.93
C LEU A 238 12.79 -20.92 27.74
N ALA A 239 13.55 -20.29 26.84
CA ALA A 239 14.95 -20.64 26.63
C ALA A 239 15.83 -20.36 27.87
N GLU A 240 15.52 -19.32 28.66
CA GLU A 240 16.18 -19.07 29.96
C GLU A 240 15.84 -20.15 30.99
N GLU A 241 14.56 -20.51 31.15
CA GLU A 241 14.10 -21.56 32.07
C GLU A 241 14.70 -22.94 31.74
N LEU A 242 14.94 -23.20 30.44
CA LEU A 242 15.62 -24.40 29.96
C LEU A 242 17.16 -24.31 30.04
N ASN A 243 17.71 -23.21 30.59
CA ASN A 243 19.14 -22.94 30.76
C ASN A 243 19.96 -22.87 29.45
N TYR A 244 19.35 -22.39 28.35
CA TYR A 244 20.05 -22.23 27.06
C TYR A 244 20.78 -20.88 26.90
N GLY A 245 20.65 -19.98 27.88
CA GLY A 245 21.35 -18.70 27.90
C GLY A 245 20.67 -17.70 28.81
N LYS A 246 21.25 -16.51 28.91
CA LYS A 246 20.61 -15.34 29.53
C LYS A 246 20.42 -14.29 28.44
N TYR A 247 19.22 -13.78 28.32
CA TYR A 247 18.82 -12.82 27.28
C TYR A 247 18.33 -11.50 27.90
N THR A 248 18.63 -11.28 29.19
CA THR A 248 18.28 -10.08 29.95
C THR A 248 18.73 -8.79 29.28
N ASP A 249 19.82 -8.82 28.51
CA ASP A 249 20.37 -7.67 27.80
C ASP A 249 19.45 -7.18 26.66
N LEU A 250 18.56 -8.04 26.15
CA LEU A 250 17.56 -7.65 25.15
C LEU A 250 16.39 -6.86 25.76
N ASN A 251 16.22 -6.86 27.08
CA ASN A 251 15.12 -6.13 27.73
C ASN A 251 15.13 -4.64 27.40
N VAL A 252 16.30 -4.04 27.21
CA VAL A 252 16.43 -2.64 26.80
C VAL A 252 15.85 -2.42 25.40
N LEU A 253 16.07 -3.36 24.46
CA LEU A 253 15.52 -3.30 23.11
C LEU A 253 14.00 -3.50 23.09
N PHE A 254 13.48 -4.44 23.89
CA PHE A 254 12.03 -4.66 24.04
C PHE A 254 11.35 -3.44 24.65
N THR A 255 11.89 -2.92 25.76
CA THR A 255 11.38 -1.71 26.42
C THR A 255 11.32 -0.55 25.44
N ARG A 256 12.40 -0.33 24.68
CA ARG A 256 12.45 0.72 23.66
C ARG A 256 11.40 0.52 22.57
N ALA A 257 11.24 -0.70 22.06
CA ALA A 257 10.24 -1.00 21.05
C ALA A 257 8.81 -0.79 21.57
N GLU A 258 8.53 -1.20 22.81
CA GLU A 258 7.24 -1.02 23.47
C GLU A 258 6.90 0.45 23.75
N GLU A 259 7.88 1.26 24.16
CA GLU A 259 7.71 2.71 24.31
C GLU A 259 7.37 3.37 22.97
N LEU A 260 8.13 3.07 21.92
CA LEU A 260 7.89 3.58 20.57
C LEU A 260 6.51 3.13 20.05
N TRP A 261 6.15 1.88 20.31
CA TRP A 261 4.82 1.35 20.02
C TRP A 261 3.74 2.14 20.76
N LYS A 262 3.87 2.34 22.08
CA LYS A 262 2.89 3.10 22.91
C LYS A 262 2.70 4.51 22.37
N VAL A 263 3.80 5.23 22.12
CA VAL A 263 3.78 6.59 21.58
C VAL A 263 3.07 6.63 20.24
N TYR A 264 3.42 5.73 19.32
CA TYR A 264 2.85 5.71 17.98
C TYR A 264 1.39 5.24 17.98
N TYR A 265 1.05 4.23 18.78
CA TYR A 265 -0.32 3.75 18.95
C TYR A 265 -1.23 4.84 19.52
N LYS A 266 -0.77 5.53 20.57
CA LYS A 266 -1.45 6.70 21.14
C LYS A 266 -1.64 7.77 20.08
N LYS A 267 -0.58 8.14 19.35
CA LYS A 267 -0.64 9.12 18.26
C LYS A 267 -1.65 8.74 17.17
N VAL A 268 -1.70 7.48 16.75
CA VAL A 268 -2.66 7.00 15.72
C VAL A 268 -4.10 6.95 16.27
N LYS A 269 -4.27 6.64 17.56
CA LYS A 269 -5.58 6.58 18.23
C LYS A 269 -6.14 7.96 18.59
N GLU A 270 -5.29 8.92 18.89
CA GLU A 270 -5.67 10.29 19.26
C GLU A 270 -5.63 11.25 18.08
N ALA A 271 -4.95 10.89 16.98
CA ALA A 271 -5.07 11.60 15.73
C ALA A 271 -6.56 11.77 15.41
N PRO A 272 -7.04 13.00 15.15
CA PRO A 272 -8.44 13.23 14.90
C PRO A 272 -8.92 12.23 13.83
N GLN A 273 -9.87 11.37 14.19
CA GLN A 273 -10.84 10.94 13.18
C GLN A 273 -11.40 12.26 12.68
N ASN A 274 -11.38 12.53 11.37
CA ASN A 274 -12.06 13.69 10.84
C ASN A 274 -13.42 13.82 11.57
N LEU A 275 -13.55 14.87 12.38
CA LEU A 275 -14.78 15.23 13.07
C LEU A 275 -15.79 15.49 11.96
N ASN A 276 -16.70 14.56 11.73
CA ASN A 276 -18.02 14.82 11.16
C ASN A 276 -18.95 13.63 11.41
N ARG A 277 -19.05 13.27 12.69
CA ARG A 277 -20.26 12.68 13.26
C ARG A 277 -20.71 13.61 14.39
N SER A 278 -21.96 14.07 14.32
CA SER A 278 -22.72 14.94 15.25
C SER A 278 -22.97 16.33 14.63
N LYS A 279 -24.20 16.77 14.36
CA LYS A 279 -25.46 16.52 15.06
C LYS A 279 -26.62 16.20 14.11
N ARG A 280 -27.34 15.14 14.45
CA ARG A 280 -28.79 15.04 14.23
C ARG A 280 -29.47 16.09 15.12
N THR A 281 -30.27 16.94 14.51
CA THR A 281 -31.59 17.41 14.94
C THR A 281 -32.26 17.96 13.70
#